data_AF-Q87GG3-F1
#
_entry.id   AF-Q87GG3-F1
#
_cell.length_a   1.000
_cell.length_b   1.000
_cell.length_c   1.000
_cell.angle_alpha   90.00
_cell.angle_beta   90.00
_cell.angle_gamma   90.00
#
_symmetry.space_group_name_H-M   'P 1'
#
loop_
_entity.id
_entity.type
_entity.pdbx_description
1 polymer ?
#
loop_
_entity_poly.entity_id
_entity_poly.type
_entity_poly.pdbx_seq_one_letter_code
_entity_poly.pdbx_strand_id
1 'polypeptide(L)'
;MKRKKLLVSVFGMMLFSGCSSQIKDDNLVLDHEWKPDIYNLIISHVSDADNLRFWVRRTPSYEDGYPHQLACVEVSQPLEPNRFYIANLNTYGLNEVYNCEDDYWRHNNLVDPYKSRVVDLSAWDPKLSKHRYKSYPVNMNTDIDGVDAYLLGQGQLRLVFSDLFPVNQYQLTNSGVKTLFDVLDKLKYLPVEELTIYGVADSSGSYQKNRVLSDRRAQSVKTFLVEEGLSYLPMKLRGTVENGLSTAQQRVLQRRFIIEVRFKTDGK
;
A
#
# COMPACT_ATOMS: atom_id res chain seq x y z
N MET A 1 -70.01 22.08 -45.16
CA MET A 1 -70.18 20.66 -44.79
C MET A 1 -69.38 20.39 -43.52
N LYS A 2 -70.03 19.87 -42.47
CA LYS A 2 -69.48 19.63 -41.12
C LYS A 2 -68.63 18.35 -41.08
N ARG A 3 -67.58 18.34 -40.24
CA ARG A 3 -67.23 17.36 -39.16
C ARG A 3 -65.71 17.41 -38.91
N LYS A 4 -65.26 17.98 -37.79
CA LYS A 4 -65.13 17.45 -36.41
C LYS A 4 -63.78 16.74 -36.17
N LYS A 5 -62.93 17.47 -35.42
CA LYS A 5 -62.00 17.07 -34.33
C LYS A 5 -61.50 15.62 -34.29
N LEU A 6 -60.18 15.48 -34.14
CA LEU A 6 -59.62 14.76 -33.00
C LEU A 6 -58.23 15.32 -32.62
N LEU A 7 -58.15 15.91 -31.43
CA LEU A 7 -56.92 16.01 -30.66
C LEU A 7 -56.46 14.59 -30.35
N VAL A 8 -55.20 14.27 -30.65
CA VAL A 8 -54.47 13.24 -29.89
C VAL A 8 -53.20 13.89 -29.39
N SER A 9 -53.21 14.12 -28.08
CA SER A 9 -52.08 14.53 -27.27
C SER A 9 -50.99 13.48 -27.36
N VAL A 10 -49.86 13.79 -28.01
CA VAL A 10 -48.65 12.99 -27.85
C VAL A 10 -47.96 13.51 -26.61
N PHE A 11 -48.24 12.82 -25.52
CA PHE A 11 -47.59 12.94 -24.23
C PHE A 11 -46.07 12.92 -24.43
N GLY A 12 -45.40 13.98 -24.00
CA GLY A 12 -43.95 14.08 -24.04
C GLY A 12 -43.35 12.93 -23.24
N MET A 13 -42.77 11.97 -23.95
CA MET A 13 -41.86 11.01 -23.35
C MET A 13 -40.57 11.77 -23.06
N MET A 14 -40.49 12.40 -21.88
CA MET A 14 -39.22 12.84 -21.33
C MET A 14 -38.36 11.58 -21.18
N LEU A 15 -37.51 11.35 -22.17
CA LEU A 15 -36.33 10.55 -21.99
C LEU A 15 -35.52 11.28 -20.92
N PHE A 16 -35.61 10.79 -19.68
CA PHE A 16 -34.54 10.97 -18.72
C PHE A 16 -33.32 10.29 -19.34
N SER A 17 -32.62 11.05 -20.17
CA SER A 17 -31.19 10.89 -20.38
C SER A 17 -30.60 11.12 -19.00
N GLY A 18 -30.55 10.04 -18.21
CA GLY A 18 -29.64 9.99 -17.09
C GLY A 18 -28.31 10.43 -17.66
N CYS A 19 -27.80 11.56 -17.18
CA CYS A 19 -26.43 11.96 -17.41
C CYS A 19 -25.57 10.84 -16.81
N SER A 20 -25.36 9.77 -17.58
CA SER A 20 -24.11 9.04 -17.54
C SER A 20 -23.09 10.08 -17.94
N SER A 21 -22.53 10.74 -16.94
CA SER A 21 -21.30 11.48 -17.10
C SER A 21 -20.31 10.49 -17.67
N GLN A 22 -20.14 10.49 -18.98
CA GLN A 22 -18.94 9.97 -19.60
C GLN A 22 -17.80 10.71 -18.89
N ILE A 23 -17.11 9.98 -18.03
CA ILE A 23 -15.85 10.43 -17.46
C ILE A 23 -14.96 10.64 -18.68
N LYS A 24 -14.74 11.91 -19.01
CA LYS A 24 -13.87 12.30 -20.11
C LYS A 24 -12.44 12.04 -19.65
N ASP A 25 -11.80 11.06 -20.28
CA ASP A 25 -10.42 10.60 -20.05
C ASP A 25 -9.31 11.62 -20.41
N ASP A 26 -9.62 12.92 -20.47
CA ASP A 26 -8.66 13.96 -20.89
C ASP A 26 -8.34 14.99 -19.80
N ASN A 27 -8.54 14.65 -18.52
CA ASN A 27 -8.10 15.49 -17.41
C ASN A 27 -6.96 14.83 -16.64
N LEU A 28 -5.73 15.01 -17.15
CA LEU A 28 -4.48 14.70 -16.45
C LEU A 28 -4.32 15.47 -15.11
N VAL A 29 -5.25 16.36 -14.77
CA VAL A 29 -5.22 17.25 -13.59
C VAL A 29 -6.16 16.78 -12.47
N LEU A 30 -6.98 15.74 -12.68
CA LEU A 30 -8.00 15.32 -11.70
C LEU A 30 -7.68 14.02 -10.91
N ASP A 31 -6.53 13.37 -11.14
CA ASP A 31 -6.05 12.20 -10.36
C ASP A 31 -4.99 12.57 -9.30
N HIS A 32 -4.87 13.85 -8.95
CA HIS A 32 -3.80 14.37 -8.07
C HIS A 32 -4.27 14.75 -6.66
N GLU A 33 -5.38 14.21 -6.20
CA GLU A 33 -5.82 14.42 -4.82
C GLU A 33 -5.11 13.42 -3.90
N TRP A 34 -3.93 13.77 -3.40
CA TRP A 34 -3.23 12.99 -2.37
C TRP A 34 -3.91 13.06 -0.98
N LYS A 35 -4.84 14.01 -0.80
CA LYS A 35 -5.49 14.29 0.49
C LYS A 35 -6.34 13.11 0.99
N PRO A 36 -7.20 12.46 0.17
CA PRO A 36 -7.93 11.27 0.57
C PRO A 36 -7.00 10.11 0.95
N ASP A 37 -5.87 9.95 0.26
CA ASP A 37 -4.91 8.90 0.59
C ASP A 37 -4.24 9.13 1.93
N ILE A 38 -3.81 10.36 2.22
CA ILE A 38 -3.30 10.72 3.54
C ILE A 38 -4.37 10.52 4.62
N TYR A 39 -5.61 10.96 4.37
CA TYR A 39 -6.71 10.76 5.30
C TYR A 39 -6.88 9.27 5.65
N ASN A 40 -6.98 8.43 4.62
CA ASN A 40 -7.14 6.99 4.77
C ASN A 40 -5.95 6.34 5.50
N LEU A 41 -4.72 6.80 5.25
CA LEU A 41 -3.54 6.35 5.98
C LEU A 41 -3.64 6.67 7.48
N ILE A 42 -3.95 7.92 7.82
CA ILE A 42 -4.03 8.36 9.21
C ILE A 42 -5.12 7.62 9.98
N ILE A 43 -6.36 7.58 9.46
CA ILE A 43 -7.47 6.93 10.16
C ILE A 43 -7.24 5.43 10.37
N SER A 44 -6.43 4.79 9.51
CA SER A 44 -6.11 3.37 9.65
C SER A 44 -5.05 3.07 10.70
N HIS A 45 -4.36 4.10 11.19
CA HIS A 45 -3.21 4.01 12.08
C HIS A 45 -3.48 4.47 13.50
N VAL A 46 -4.46 5.34 13.67
CA VAL A 46 -4.85 5.91 14.97
C VAL A 46 -5.92 5.05 15.66
N SER A 47 -5.93 5.08 17.00
CA SER A 47 -6.90 4.34 17.81
C SER A 47 -8.24 5.06 17.94
N ASP A 48 -8.24 6.40 17.95
CA ASP A 48 -9.46 7.22 18.05
C ASP A 48 -9.66 8.01 16.75
N ALA A 49 -10.29 7.36 15.78
CA ALA A 49 -10.57 7.94 14.47
C ALA A 49 -11.53 9.15 14.52
N ASP A 50 -12.41 9.18 15.53
CA ASP A 50 -13.50 10.15 15.62
C ASP A 50 -13.04 11.49 16.23
N ASN A 51 -11.99 11.47 17.07
CA ASN A 51 -11.52 12.66 17.78
C ASN A 51 -10.12 13.13 17.37
N LEU A 52 -9.54 12.58 16.30
CA LEU A 52 -8.24 13.01 15.80
C LEU A 52 -8.30 14.37 15.07
N ARG A 53 -7.17 15.06 15.07
CA ARG A 53 -6.87 16.14 14.12
C ARG A 53 -5.53 15.86 13.48
N PHE A 54 -5.38 16.16 12.21
CA PHE A 54 -4.09 16.06 11.55
C PHE A 54 -3.82 17.23 10.62
N TRP A 55 -2.54 17.52 10.40
CA TRP A 55 -2.05 18.56 9.51
C TRP A 55 -0.97 18.00 8.62
N VAL A 56 -1.05 18.30 7.32
CA VAL A 56 0.05 17.99 6.40
C VAL A 56 1.07 19.11 6.50
N ARG A 57 2.17 18.85 7.22
CA ARG A 57 3.26 19.81 7.45
C ARG A 57 4.16 19.96 6.22
N ARG A 58 4.32 18.87 5.46
CA ARG A 58 5.01 18.85 4.16
C ARG A 58 4.14 18.09 3.17
N THR A 59 3.74 18.73 2.09
CA THR A 59 2.99 18.08 1.01
C THR A 59 3.91 17.20 0.17
N PRO A 60 3.37 16.19 -0.54
CA PRO A 60 4.11 15.50 -1.59
C PRO A 60 4.76 16.49 -2.57
N SER A 61 6.01 16.24 -2.95
CA SER A 61 6.67 16.96 -4.02
C SER A 61 6.46 16.23 -5.35
N TYR A 62 6.63 16.94 -6.46
CA TYR A 62 6.60 16.35 -7.79
C TYR A 62 7.97 16.64 -8.41
N GLU A 63 8.85 15.65 -8.46
CA GLU A 63 10.16 15.78 -9.13
C GLU A 63 10.05 15.14 -10.52
N ASP A 64 10.53 15.84 -11.55
CA ASP A 64 10.51 15.40 -12.95
C ASP A 64 9.13 15.03 -13.53
N GLY A 65 8.06 15.66 -13.03
CA GLY A 65 6.69 15.35 -13.45
C GLY A 65 6.13 14.06 -12.86
N TYR A 66 6.88 13.42 -11.96
CA TYR A 66 6.46 12.24 -11.20
C TYR A 66 6.23 12.61 -9.74
N PRO A 67 5.21 12.05 -9.08
CA PRO A 67 4.93 12.40 -7.71
C PRO A 67 5.97 11.72 -6.80
N HIS A 68 6.83 12.53 -6.16
CA HIS A 68 7.52 12.15 -4.93
C HIS A 68 6.48 12.13 -3.81
N GLN A 69 5.77 11.00 -3.72
CA GLN A 69 4.61 10.80 -2.85
C GLN A 69 4.96 10.62 -1.36
N LEU A 70 5.91 11.38 -0.83
CA LEU A 70 6.17 11.45 0.61
C LEU A 70 5.55 12.73 1.15
N ALA A 71 4.67 12.59 2.13
CA ALA A 71 4.13 13.70 2.89
C ALA A 71 4.54 13.55 4.35
N CYS A 72 4.86 14.67 5.01
CA CYS A 72 5.02 14.68 6.46
C CYS A 72 3.75 15.22 7.11
N VAL A 73 3.21 14.44 8.04
CA VAL A 73 1.90 14.69 8.65
C VAL A 73 2.03 14.69 10.16
N GLU A 74 1.46 15.70 10.80
CA GLU A 74 1.31 15.76 12.24
C GLU A 74 -0.08 15.29 12.62
N VAL A 75 -0.16 14.42 13.62
CA VAL A 75 -1.41 13.87 14.15
C VAL A 75 -1.51 14.23 15.64
N SER A 76 -2.64 14.78 16.03
CA SER A 76 -3.03 15.07 17.40
C SER A 76 -4.23 14.20 17.76
N GLN A 77 -4.09 13.45 18.86
CA GLN A 77 -5.18 12.72 19.50
C GLN A 77 -5.41 13.30 20.90
N PRO A 78 -6.65 13.25 21.42
CA PRO A 78 -6.90 13.67 22.80
C PRO A 78 -6.01 12.91 23.78
N LEU A 79 -5.48 13.62 24.77
CA LEU A 79 -4.65 13.05 25.86
C LEU A 79 -3.30 12.45 25.43
N GLU A 80 -2.93 12.56 24.16
CA GLU A 80 -1.62 12.15 23.66
C GLU A 80 -0.79 13.36 23.18
N PRO A 81 0.56 13.31 23.28
CA PRO A 81 1.39 14.29 22.60
C PRO A 81 1.23 14.16 21.08
N ASN A 82 1.39 15.28 20.37
CA ASN A 82 1.37 15.27 18.91
C ASN A 82 2.49 14.37 18.37
N ARG A 83 2.16 13.56 17.38
CA ARG A 83 3.10 12.66 16.71
C ARG A 83 3.24 13.06 15.25
N PHE A 84 4.39 12.81 14.68
CA PHE A 84 4.68 13.13 13.28
C PHE A 84 4.90 11.84 12.51
N TYR A 85 4.50 11.81 11.25
CA TYR A 85 4.64 10.65 10.40
C TYR A 85 5.06 11.03 9.00
N ILE A 86 5.79 10.15 8.33
CA ILE A 86 5.99 10.16 6.90
C ILE A 86 4.93 9.24 6.28
N ALA A 87 3.98 9.83 5.57
CA ALA A 87 3.03 9.14 4.71
C ALA A 87 3.67 8.92 3.34
N ASN A 88 3.97 7.67 3.01
CA ASN A 88 4.43 7.26 1.70
C ASN A 88 3.23 6.79 0.89
N LEU A 89 2.72 7.61 -0.04
CA LEU A 89 1.53 7.27 -0.82
C LEU A 89 1.85 6.26 -1.93
N ASN A 90 3.12 6.15 -2.35
CA ASN A 90 3.55 5.11 -3.30
C ASN A 90 3.42 3.72 -2.66
N THR A 91 3.83 3.58 -1.40
CA THR A 91 3.75 2.30 -0.66
C THR A 91 2.55 2.23 0.27
N TYR A 92 1.69 3.25 0.31
CA TYR A 92 0.63 3.40 1.31
C TYR A 92 1.08 3.08 2.75
N GLY A 93 2.29 3.52 3.11
CA GLY A 93 2.90 3.25 4.41
C GLY A 93 2.99 4.50 5.27
N LEU A 94 2.92 4.33 6.59
CA LEU A 94 3.03 5.43 7.55
C LEU A 94 4.15 5.12 8.56
N ASN A 95 5.19 5.95 8.62
CA ASN A 95 6.32 5.76 9.54
C ASN A 95 6.39 6.93 10.52
N GLU A 96 6.46 6.67 11.82
CA GLU A 96 6.57 7.74 12.82
C GLU A 96 7.96 8.38 12.80
N VAL A 97 7.98 9.71 12.92
CA VAL A 97 9.18 10.55 12.95
C VAL A 97 9.13 11.54 14.11
N TYR A 98 10.29 12.07 14.51
CA TYR A 98 10.36 13.01 15.63
C TYR A 98 9.80 14.39 15.26
N ASN A 99 9.94 14.82 14.00
CA ASN A 99 9.42 16.09 13.51
C ASN A 99 9.32 16.11 11.96
N CYS A 100 8.74 17.18 11.41
CA CYS A 100 8.64 17.42 9.97
C CYS A 100 9.60 18.52 9.45
N GLU A 101 10.62 18.87 10.23
CA GLU A 101 11.56 19.94 9.92
C GLU A 101 12.73 19.44 9.06
N ASP A 102 13.43 20.41 8.45
CA ASP A 102 14.57 20.16 7.57
C ASP A 102 14.28 19.06 6.52
N ASP A 103 15.17 18.08 6.47
CA ASP A 103 15.10 16.87 5.69
C ASP A 103 14.44 15.78 6.53
N TYR A 104 13.11 15.85 6.56
CA TYR A 104 12.25 15.05 7.44
C TYR A 104 12.31 13.54 7.19
N TRP A 105 12.89 13.08 6.06
CA TRP A 105 13.03 11.66 5.74
C TRP A 105 14.36 11.05 6.16
N ARG A 106 15.23 11.81 6.85
CA ARG A 106 16.51 11.28 7.36
C ARG A 106 16.29 10.13 8.34
N HIS A 107 17.19 9.16 8.27
CA HIS A 107 17.18 7.97 9.13
C HIS A 107 17.18 8.28 10.63
N ASN A 108 17.86 9.34 11.07
CA ASN A 108 17.91 9.74 12.47
C ASN A 108 16.61 10.41 12.97
N ASN A 109 15.70 10.76 12.05
CA ASN A 109 14.40 11.34 12.38
C ASN A 109 13.33 10.25 12.61
N LEU A 110 13.58 9.00 12.22
CA LEU A 110 12.65 7.89 12.43
C LEU A 110 12.55 7.54 13.92
N VAL A 111 11.34 7.52 14.46
CA VAL A 111 11.10 7.11 15.85
C VAL A 111 11.24 5.61 15.94
N ASP A 112 12.11 5.13 16.85
CA ASP A 112 12.21 3.70 17.19
C ASP A 112 10.88 3.23 17.82
N PRO A 113 10.10 2.43 17.09
CA PRO A 113 8.78 2.02 17.54
C PRO A 113 8.80 0.78 18.44
N TYR A 114 9.97 0.20 18.70
CA TYR A 114 10.14 -1.02 19.51
C TYR A 114 10.69 -0.76 20.90
N LYS A 115 10.60 0.48 21.40
CA LYS A 115 10.86 0.79 22.82
C LYS A 115 9.99 -0.06 23.77
N SER A 116 8.92 -0.68 23.28
CA SER A 116 8.21 -1.77 23.94
C SER A 116 7.67 -2.77 22.91
N ARG A 117 8.35 -3.90 22.62
CA ARG A 117 7.77 -5.23 22.28
C ARG A 117 8.82 -6.12 21.60
N VAL A 118 8.87 -7.39 22.00
CA VAL A 118 9.76 -8.42 21.44
C VAL A 118 8.87 -9.40 20.65
N VAL A 119 8.67 -9.16 19.36
CA VAL A 119 8.20 -10.21 18.46
C VAL A 119 9.41 -11.11 18.19
N ASP A 120 9.33 -12.39 18.53
CA ASP A 120 10.42 -13.32 18.20
C ASP A 120 10.45 -13.59 16.70
N LEU A 121 11.39 -12.95 16.02
CA LEU A 121 11.62 -13.11 14.58
C LEU A 121 12.73 -14.12 14.28
N SER A 122 13.11 -14.98 15.23
CA SER A 122 14.13 -16.02 15.07
C SER A 122 13.90 -16.94 13.86
N ALA A 123 12.65 -17.22 13.52
CA ALA A 123 12.27 -18.00 12.34
C ALA A 123 12.62 -17.29 11.01
N TRP A 124 12.65 -15.96 11.04
CA TRP A 124 12.94 -15.11 9.88
C TRP A 124 14.40 -14.73 9.78
N ASP A 125 15.08 -14.60 10.91
CA ASP A 125 16.54 -14.53 10.97
C ASP A 125 16.99 -15.01 12.36
N PRO A 126 17.71 -16.14 12.44
CA PRO A 126 18.12 -16.75 13.71
C PRO A 126 18.95 -15.82 14.61
N LYS A 127 19.60 -14.81 14.03
CA LYS A 127 20.43 -13.82 14.76
C LYS A 127 19.59 -12.75 15.47
N LEU A 128 18.30 -12.63 15.13
CA LEU A 128 17.41 -11.56 15.60
C LEU A 128 16.66 -11.86 16.90
N SER A 129 16.75 -13.09 17.42
CA SER A 129 16.09 -13.52 18.67
C SER A 129 16.51 -12.74 19.94
N LYS A 130 17.56 -11.91 19.89
CA LYS A 130 18.20 -11.32 21.08
C LYS A 130 18.58 -9.83 20.99
N HIS A 131 18.24 -9.11 19.92
CA HIS A 131 18.73 -7.75 19.70
C HIS A 131 17.65 -6.68 19.85
N ARG A 132 17.94 -5.62 20.64
CA ARG A 132 17.26 -4.32 20.52
C ARG A 132 17.93 -3.54 19.39
N TYR A 133 17.19 -3.19 18.36
CA TYR A 133 17.71 -2.40 17.25
C TYR A 133 17.76 -0.92 17.62
N LYS A 134 18.82 -0.24 17.19
CA LYS A 134 18.99 1.21 17.42
C LYS A 134 18.57 2.05 16.21
N SER A 135 18.25 1.40 15.08
CA SER A 135 17.97 2.04 13.80
C SER A 135 17.14 1.10 12.91
N TYR A 136 16.25 1.69 12.12
CA TYR A 136 15.37 1.02 11.16
C TYR A 136 15.56 1.63 9.76
N PRO A 137 15.29 0.87 8.67
CA PRO A 137 14.85 -0.53 8.64
C PRO A 137 15.99 -1.52 8.98
N VAL A 138 15.63 -2.71 9.47
CA VAL A 138 16.59 -3.81 9.71
C VAL A 138 16.45 -4.82 8.57
N ASN A 139 17.52 -5.04 7.81
CA ASN A 139 17.56 -6.11 6.82
C ASN A 139 17.72 -7.46 7.52
N MET A 140 16.85 -8.42 7.19
CA MET A 140 16.80 -9.75 7.79
C MET A 140 17.26 -10.80 6.78
N ASN A 141 18.06 -11.77 7.23
CA ASN A 141 18.42 -12.90 6.38
C ASN A 141 17.33 -13.98 6.41
N THR A 142 16.43 -13.94 5.43
CA THR A 142 15.27 -14.84 5.35
C THR A 142 15.63 -16.29 5.07
N ASP A 143 16.78 -16.59 4.46
CA ASP A 143 17.09 -17.92 3.91
C ASP A 143 16.03 -18.43 2.89
N ILE A 144 15.25 -17.54 2.29
CA ILE A 144 14.28 -17.84 1.23
C ILE A 144 14.78 -17.18 -0.05
N ASP A 145 15.01 -17.99 -1.09
CA ASP A 145 15.46 -17.50 -2.39
C ASP A 145 14.44 -16.52 -3.00
N GLY A 146 14.94 -15.38 -3.47
CA GLY A 146 14.12 -14.32 -4.06
C GLY A 146 13.27 -13.52 -3.08
N VAL A 147 13.52 -13.58 -1.76
CA VAL A 147 12.80 -12.80 -0.73
C VAL A 147 13.75 -12.01 0.16
N ASP A 148 13.72 -10.69 0.02
CA ASP A 148 14.30 -9.78 1.00
C ASP A 148 13.27 -9.44 2.08
N ALA A 149 13.70 -9.36 3.33
CA ALA A 149 12.85 -8.95 4.43
C ALA A 149 13.43 -7.75 5.17
N TYR A 150 12.56 -6.80 5.47
CA TYR A 150 12.88 -5.57 6.18
C TYR A 150 11.95 -5.43 7.37
N LEU A 151 12.49 -5.46 8.58
CA LEU A 151 11.74 -5.01 9.74
C LEU A 151 11.66 -3.48 9.66
N LEU A 152 10.45 -2.98 9.46
CA LEU A 152 10.14 -1.57 9.45
C LEU A 152 9.73 -1.13 10.85
N GLY A 153 9.45 0.17 11.01
CA GLY A 153 8.87 0.63 12.24
C GLY A 153 7.50 0.00 12.55
N GLN A 154 7.10 0.00 13.82
CA GLN A 154 5.76 -0.27 14.36
C GLN A 154 5.29 -1.72 14.27
N GLY A 155 6.20 -2.69 14.35
CA GLY A 155 5.81 -4.10 14.29
C GLY A 155 5.42 -4.52 12.87
N GLN A 156 5.98 -3.85 11.86
CA GLN A 156 5.72 -4.14 10.46
C GLN A 156 6.91 -4.86 9.84
N LEU A 157 6.66 -6.01 9.23
CA LEU A 157 7.63 -6.75 8.43
C LEU A 157 7.29 -6.56 6.96
N ARG A 158 8.21 -5.99 6.18
CA ARG A 158 8.07 -5.83 4.73
C ARG A 158 8.86 -6.93 4.02
N LEU A 159 8.16 -7.72 3.23
CA LEU A 159 8.71 -8.77 2.38
C LEU A 159 8.72 -8.29 0.93
N VAL A 160 9.87 -8.37 0.27
CA VAL A 160 10.07 -7.93 -1.12
C VAL A 160 10.51 -9.13 -1.95
N PHE A 161 9.76 -9.42 -3.01
CA PHE A 161 9.96 -10.62 -3.85
C PHE A 161 10.43 -10.23 -5.25
N SER A 162 11.37 -10.99 -5.83
CA SER A 162 11.92 -10.70 -7.16
C SER A 162 11.17 -11.41 -8.32
N ASP A 163 10.58 -12.59 -8.11
CA ASP A 163 10.18 -13.48 -9.22
C ASP A 163 8.82 -14.22 -9.06
N LEU A 164 7.81 -13.56 -8.49
CA LEU A 164 6.48 -14.17 -8.35
C LEU A 164 5.73 -14.35 -9.67
N PHE A 165 5.94 -13.46 -10.64
CA PHE A 165 5.15 -13.38 -11.87
C PHE A 165 6.03 -13.21 -13.11
N PRO A 166 5.66 -13.83 -14.25
CA PRO A 166 6.27 -13.49 -15.54
C PRO A 166 5.94 -12.03 -15.95
N VAL A 167 6.71 -11.51 -16.91
CA VAL A 167 6.46 -10.19 -17.53
C VAL A 167 5.05 -10.15 -18.12
N ASN A 168 4.30 -9.07 -17.83
CA ASN A 168 2.93 -8.83 -18.29
C ASN A 168 1.89 -9.91 -17.90
N GLN A 169 2.20 -10.77 -16.94
CA GLN A 169 1.31 -11.81 -16.45
C GLN A 169 1.01 -11.63 -14.97
N TYR A 170 -0.10 -12.23 -14.53
CA TYR A 170 -0.55 -12.24 -13.14
C TYR A 170 -0.75 -13.67 -12.60
N GLN A 171 -0.41 -14.68 -13.40
CA GLN A 171 -0.33 -16.07 -12.95
C GLN A 171 1.01 -16.28 -12.24
N LEU A 172 0.96 -16.87 -11.05
CA LEU A 172 2.15 -17.21 -10.28
C LEU A 172 3.02 -18.19 -11.06
N THR A 173 4.34 -17.99 -11.01
CA THR A 173 5.29 -19.00 -11.51
C THR A 173 5.34 -20.19 -10.54
N ASN A 174 5.79 -21.36 -11.00
CA ASN A 174 6.01 -22.50 -10.10
C ASN A 174 7.02 -22.17 -8.99
N SER A 175 8.06 -21.37 -9.31
CA SER A 175 9.02 -20.88 -8.32
C SER A 175 8.35 -19.94 -7.33
N GLY A 176 7.53 -19.00 -7.81
CA GLY A 176 6.79 -18.06 -6.97
C GLY A 176 5.80 -18.74 -6.03
N VAL A 177 5.13 -19.80 -6.48
CA VAL A 177 4.31 -20.67 -5.62
C VAL A 177 5.14 -21.27 -4.50
N LYS A 178 6.30 -21.88 -4.83
CA LYS A 178 7.21 -22.44 -3.82
C LYS A 178 7.69 -21.36 -2.82
N THR A 179 8.10 -20.21 -3.32
CA THR A 179 8.54 -19.08 -2.48
C THR A 179 7.43 -18.62 -1.53
N LEU A 180 6.18 -18.54 -1.99
CA LEU A 180 5.05 -18.17 -1.14
C LEU A 180 4.74 -19.26 -0.10
N PHE A 181 4.90 -20.54 -0.42
CA PHE A 181 4.83 -21.62 0.58
C PHE A 181 5.89 -21.48 1.66
N ASP A 182 7.16 -21.24 1.27
CA ASP A 182 8.26 -21.05 2.22
C ASP A 182 8.00 -19.84 3.15
N VAL A 183 7.39 -18.76 2.63
CA VAL A 183 6.95 -17.60 3.42
C VAL A 183 5.79 -17.93 4.36
N LEU A 184 4.76 -18.64 3.87
CA LEU A 184 3.62 -19.08 4.67
C LEU A 184 4.06 -19.90 5.88
N ASP A 185 4.99 -20.83 5.66
CA ASP A 185 5.56 -21.68 6.70
C ASP A 185 6.26 -20.88 7.81
N LYS A 186 6.79 -19.70 7.50
CA LYS A 186 7.37 -18.79 8.50
C LYS A 186 6.34 -17.87 9.15
N LEU A 187 5.31 -17.44 8.40
CA LEU A 187 4.27 -16.55 8.93
C LEU A 187 3.37 -17.24 9.96
N LYS A 188 3.11 -18.55 9.83
CA LYS A 188 2.20 -19.29 10.73
C LYS A 188 2.58 -19.26 12.21
N TYR A 189 3.85 -18.99 12.52
CA TYR A 189 4.36 -18.92 13.89
C TYR A 189 4.37 -17.50 14.48
N LEU A 190 3.96 -16.50 13.69
CA LEU A 190 3.95 -15.11 14.13
C LEU A 190 2.53 -14.66 14.48
N PRO A 191 2.38 -13.72 15.44
CA PRO A 191 1.09 -13.15 15.80
C PRO A 191 0.66 -12.13 14.73
N VAL A 192 0.38 -12.57 13.51
CA VAL A 192 -0.06 -11.70 12.41
C VAL A 192 -1.46 -11.15 12.70
N GLU A 193 -1.62 -9.84 12.56
CA GLU A 193 -2.90 -9.13 12.67
C GLU A 193 -3.53 -8.89 11.30
N GLU A 194 -2.73 -8.41 10.35
CA GLU A 194 -3.17 -8.01 9.02
C GLU A 194 -2.03 -8.18 8.01
N LEU A 195 -2.38 -8.49 6.77
CA LEU A 195 -1.48 -8.40 5.63
C LEU A 195 -1.93 -7.29 4.67
N THR A 196 -0.99 -6.49 4.17
CA THR A 196 -1.21 -5.62 3.02
C THR A 196 -0.38 -6.12 1.84
N ILE A 197 -1.06 -6.43 0.75
CA ILE A 197 -0.50 -7.10 -0.42
C ILE A 197 -0.41 -6.08 -1.56
N TYR A 198 0.82 -5.79 -1.99
CA TYR A 198 1.13 -4.83 -3.03
C TYR A 198 1.55 -5.55 -4.31
N GLY A 199 0.72 -5.43 -5.35
CA GLY A 199 1.15 -5.73 -6.70
C GLY A 199 1.87 -4.52 -7.27
N VAL A 200 3.11 -4.70 -7.74
CA VAL A 200 3.84 -3.65 -8.47
C VAL A 200 3.97 -4.05 -9.93
N ALA A 201 3.60 -3.13 -10.82
CA ALA A 201 3.87 -3.25 -12.25
C ALA A 201 5.01 -2.30 -12.64
N ASP A 202 5.86 -2.74 -13.58
CA ASP A 202 6.88 -1.85 -14.14
C ASP A 202 6.25 -0.77 -15.03
N SER A 203 7.04 0.23 -15.40
CA SER A 203 6.60 1.39 -16.16
C SER A 203 6.50 1.18 -17.67
N SER A 204 6.64 -0.06 -18.15
CA SER A 204 6.53 -0.35 -19.58
C SER A 204 5.05 -0.41 -19.98
N GLY A 205 4.61 0.48 -20.87
CA GLY A 205 3.21 0.53 -21.33
C GLY A 205 2.39 1.66 -20.69
N SER A 206 1.07 1.64 -20.87
CA SER A 206 0.21 2.70 -20.32
C SER A 206 -0.04 2.47 -18.83
N TYR A 207 -0.11 3.58 -18.07
CA TYR A 207 -0.41 3.56 -16.64
C TYR A 207 -1.67 2.75 -16.32
N GLN A 208 -2.77 2.97 -17.08
CA GLN A 208 -4.03 2.24 -16.89
C GLN A 208 -3.86 0.71 -17.02
N LYS A 209 -3.08 0.23 -18.00
CA LYS A 209 -2.81 -1.20 -18.17
C LYS A 209 -1.97 -1.75 -17.02
N ASN A 210 -0.94 -1.01 -16.60
CA ASN A 210 -0.05 -1.41 -15.51
C ASN A 210 -0.79 -1.39 -14.17
N ARG A 211 -1.73 -0.48 -13.98
CA ARG A 211 -2.60 -0.44 -12.81
C ARG A 211 -3.45 -1.71 -12.72
N VAL A 212 -4.18 -2.04 -13.78
CA VAL A 212 -5.00 -3.26 -13.84
C VAL A 212 -4.14 -4.52 -13.62
N LEU A 213 -2.95 -4.58 -14.22
CA LEU A 213 -2.02 -5.69 -14.03
C LEU A 213 -1.57 -5.81 -12.57
N SER A 214 -1.22 -4.68 -11.94
CA SER A 214 -0.78 -4.62 -10.55
C SER A 214 -1.88 -5.09 -9.58
N ASP A 215 -3.12 -4.64 -9.78
CA ASP A 215 -4.28 -5.04 -8.96
C ASP A 215 -4.56 -6.56 -9.12
N ARG A 216 -4.46 -7.10 -10.34
CA ARG A 216 -4.61 -8.55 -10.59
C ARG A 216 -3.55 -9.39 -9.91
N ARG A 217 -2.29 -8.95 -9.91
CA ARG A 217 -1.19 -9.64 -9.21
C ARG A 217 -1.43 -9.69 -7.70
N ALA A 218 -1.83 -8.58 -7.10
CA ALA A 218 -2.17 -8.52 -5.68
C ALA A 218 -3.33 -9.50 -5.35
N GLN A 219 -4.35 -9.53 -6.21
CA GLN A 219 -5.47 -10.45 -6.09
C GLN A 219 -5.04 -11.92 -6.22
N SER A 220 -4.17 -12.26 -7.16
CA SER A 220 -3.65 -13.63 -7.33
C SER A 220 -2.91 -14.14 -6.10
N VAL A 221 -2.09 -13.31 -5.46
CA VAL A 221 -1.44 -13.70 -4.20
C VAL A 221 -2.46 -13.86 -3.08
N LYS A 222 -3.42 -12.94 -2.93
CA LYS A 222 -4.48 -13.12 -1.91
C LYS A 222 -5.26 -14.41 -2.12
N THR A 223 -5.63 -14.74 -3.35
CA THR A 223 -6.30 -16.00 -3.65
C THR A 223 -5.46 -17.19 -3.20
N PHE A 224 -4.17 -17.22 -3.55
CA PHE A 224 -3.24 -18.26 -3.09
C PHE A 224 -3.19 -18.34 -1.55
N LEU A 225 -2.97 -17.22 -0.85
CA LEU A 225 -2.88 -17.23 0.62
C LEU A 225 -4.18 -17.71 1.29
N VAL A 226 -5.34 -17.37 0.72
CA VAL A 226 -6.65 -17.85 1.21
C VAL A 226 -6.81 -19.35 1.01
N GLU A 227 -6.45 -19.86 -0.17
CA GLU A 227 -6.50 -21.29 -0.52
C GLU A 227 -5.57 -22.11 0.38
N GLU A 228 -4.41 -21.56 0.74
CA GLU A 228 -3.43 -22.18 1.64
C GLU A 228 -3.72 -21.94 3.14
N GLY A 229 -4.92 -21.49 3.48
CA GLY A 229 -5.42 -21.53 4.87
C GLY A 229 -5.34 -20.23 5.66
N LEU A 230 -4.97 -19.10 5.05
CA LEU A 230 -4.97 -17.78 5.70
C LEU A 230 -6.29 -17.00 5.54
N SER A 231 -7.40 -17.68 5.28
CA SER A 231 -8.72 -17.05 5.08
C SER A 231 -9.21 -16.23 6.28
N TYR A 232 -8.72 -16.52 7.48
CA TYR A 232 -9.04 -15.81 8.72
C TYR A 232 -8.28 -14.49 8.90
N LEU A 233 -7.20 -14.27 8.15
CA LEU A 233 -6.38 -13.06 8.26
C LEU A 233 -6.97 -11.93 7.42
N PRO A 234 -7.20 -10.74 8.01
CA PRO A 234 -7.49 -9.53 7.24
C PRO A 234 -6.41 -9.28 6.18
N MET A 235 -6.85 -9.10 4.94
CA MET A 235 -5.97 -8.88 3.78
C MET A 235 -6.43 -7.68 2.95
N LYS A 236 -5.61 -6.64 2.91
CA LYS A 236 -5.77 -5.47 2.05
C LYS A 236 -5.01 -5.65 0.73
N LEU A 237 -5.59 -5.21 -0.37
CA LEU A 237 -4.97 -5.25 -1.69
C LEU A 237 -4.65 -3.84 -2.17
N ARG A 238 -3.45 -3.67 -2.75
CA ARG A 238 -3.02 -2.41 -3.37
C ARG A 238 -2.27 -2.71 -4.67
N GLY A 239 -2.73 -2.17 -5.79
CA GLY A 239 -1.90 -2.01 -6.97
C GLY A 239 -1.04 -0.75 -6.86
N THR A 240 0.19 -0.81 -7.33
CA THR A 240 1.06 0.37 -7.50
C THR A 240 1.77 0.29 -8.84
N VAL A 241 2.05 1.45 -9.44
CA VAL A 241 2.77 1.56 -10.70
C VAL A 241 3.96 2.49 -10.45
N GLU A 242 5.17 1.94 -10.52
CA GLU A 242 6.40 2.72 -10.32
C GLU A 242 6.91 3.25 -11.66
N ASN A 243 6.86 4.57 -11.86
CA ASN A 243 7.25 5.26 -13.10
C ASN A 243 8.56 6.06 -12.98
N GLY A 244 9.58 5.51 -12.31
CA GLY A 244 10.76 6.30 -11.93
C GLY A 244 12.05 6.14 -12.73
N LEU A 245 12.18 5.22 -13.71
CA LEU A 245 13.50 4.86 -14.25
C LEU A 245 13.56 4.85 -15.79
N SER A 246 14.58 5.55 -16.32
CA SER A 246 14.74 5.85 -17.75
C SER A 246 15.11 4.63 -18.60
N THR A 247 15.82 3.63 -18.05
CA THR A 247 16.30 2.47 -18.81
C THR A 247 15.48 1.20 -18.57
N ALA A 248 15.39 0.33 -19.58
CA ALA A 248 14.67 -0.95 -19.49
C ALA A 248 15.27 -1.89 -18.42
N GLN A 249 16.58 -1.84 -18.19
CA GLN A 249 17.28 -2.60 -17.15
C GLN A 249 16.95 -2.11 -15.74
N GLN A 250 16.82 -0.81 -15.54
CA GLN A 250 16.40 -0.25 -14.24
C GLN A 250 14.92 -0.52 -13.95
N ARG A 251 14.06 -0.53 -14.97
CA ARG A 251 12.64 -0.95 -14.85
C ARG A 251 12.46 -2.41 -14.43
N VAL A 252 13.43 -3.28 -14.72
CA VAL A 252 13.42 -4.67 -14.24
C VAL A 252 13.43 -4.73 -12.70
N LEU A 253 14.19 -3.85 -12.05
CA LEU A 253 14.30 -3.80 -10.59
C LEU A 253 13.02 -3.30 -9.91
N GLN A 254 12.12 -2.65 -10.66
CA GLN A 254 10.80 -2.21 -10.20
C GLN A 254 9.76 -3.35 -10.24
N ARG A 255 10.10 -4.51 -10.84
CA ARG A 255 9.25 -5.72 -10.80
C ARG A 255 9.38 -6.46 -9.48
N ARG A 256 9.19 -5.75 -8.39
CA ARG A 256 9.19 -6.32 -7.06
C ARG A 256 7.76 -6.51 -6.60
N PHE A 257 7.46 -7.62 -5.94
CA PHE A 257 6.19 -7.75 -5.24
C PHE A 257 6.41 -7.44 -3.76
N ILE A 258 5.44 -6.85 -3.07
CA ILE A 258 5.61 -6.50 -1.67
C ILE A 258 4.45 -7.06 -0.85
N ILE A 259 4.77 -7.70 0.27
CA ILE A 259 3.80 -8.03 1.33
C ILE A 259 4.25 -7.32 2.60
N GLU A 260 3.38 -6.50 3.15
CA GLU A 260 3.56 -5.93 4.48
C GLU A 260 2.75 -6.73 5.49
N VAL A 261 3.42 -7.16 6.55
CA VAL A 261 2.87 -7.97 7.62
C VAL A 261 2.79 -7.09 8.85
N ARG A 262 1.59 -6.83 9.34
CA ARG A 262 1.37 -6.15 10.61
C ARG A 262 1.18 -7.19 11.71
N PHE A 263 1.98 -7.11 12.77
CA PHE A 263 1.82 -7.97 13.93
C PHE A 263 0.80 -7.40 14.91
N LYS A 264 0.09 -8.28 15.61
CA LYS A 264 -0.82 -7.91 16.68
C LYS A 264 -0.04 -7.15 17.73
N THR A 265 -0.46 -5.93 17.99
CA THR A 265 -0.07 -5.24 19.20
C THR A 265 -0.86 -5.84 20.35
N ASP A 266 -0.22 -6.49 21.33
CA ASP A 266 -0.85 -6.74 22.63
C ASP A 266 -1.54 -5.45 23.08
N GLY A 267 -2.87 -5.49 23.10
CA GLY A 267 -3.70 -4.40 23.57
C GLY A 267 -3.40 -4.19 25.05
N LYS A 268 -3.05 -2.96 25.39
CA LYS A 268 -3.34 -2.45 26.73
C LYS A 268 -4.57 -1.58 26.62
#